data_AF-A0A7S2F3N0-F1
#
_entry.id   AF-A0A7S2F3N0-F1
#
_cell.length_a   1.000
_cell.length_b   1.000
_cell.length_c   1.000
_cell.angle_alpha   90.00
_cell.angle_beta   90.00
_cell.angle_gamma   90.00
#
_symmetry.space_group_name_H-M   'P 1'
#
loop_
_entity.id
_entity.type
_entity.pdbx_description
1 polymer ?
#
loop_
_entity_poly.entity_id
_entity_poly.type
_entity_poly.pdbx_seq_one_letter_code
_entity_poly.pdbx_strand_id
1 'polypeptide(L)'
;AVAHLLRSKIRYGLVNAPKKAKSPAIYTDLEKYNKLSLKIARRGITLLSNQGNFLPKRPADVKSVVVLGSPDVLELGDKGSSAQKPAGRIVTVLEGLQMKYGEQAVKHLPMEFATSGLVRD
;
A
#
# COMPACT_ATOMS: atom_id res chain seq x y z
N ALA A 1 17.96 35.78 3.17
CA ALA A 1 18.06 34.35 2.80
C ALA A 1 19.11 33.59 3.64
N VAL A 2 20.39 33.98 3.63
CA VAL A 2 21.50 33.26 4.30
C VAL A 2 21.30 33.09 5.81
N ALA A 3 20.90 34.14 6.51
CA ALA A 3 20.66 34.08 7.96
C ALA A 3 19.62 33.02 8.37
N HIS A 4 18.56 32.81 7.57
CA HIS A 4 17.54 31.78 7.85
C HIS A 4 18.09 30.37 7.69
N LEU A 5 18.93 30.15 6.68
CA LEU A 5 19.58 28.87 6.45
C LEU A 5 20.58 28.54 7.57
N LEU A 6 21.41 29.51 7.97
CA LEU A 6 22.34 29.35 9.09
C LEU A 6 21.60 29.10 10.40
N ARG A 7 20.54 29.85 10.70
CA ARG A 7 19.68 29.61 11.86
C ARG A 7 19.10 28.20 11.87
N SER A 8 18.64 27.68 10.73
CA SER A 8 18.16 26.30 10.63
C SER A 8 19.27 25.27 10.86
N LYS A 9 20.46 25.47 10.27
CA LYS A 9 21.62 24.59 10.52
C LYS A 9 22.02 24.57 12.00
N ILE A 10 22.01 25.71 12.68
CA ILE A 10 22.25 25.83 14.13
C ILE A 10 21.17 25.09 14.92
N ARG A 11 19.88 25.33 14.63
CA ARG A 11 18.76 24.68 15.33
C ARG A 11 18.80 23.16 15.26
N TYR A 12 19.20 22.60 14.10
CA TYR A 12 19.31 21.15 13.92
C TYR A 12 20.68 20.59 14.34
N GLY A 13 21.56 21.39 14.95
CA GLY A 13 22.86 20.95 15.43
C GLY A 13 23.84 20.53 14.33
N LEU A 14 23.64 21.00 13.10
CA LEU A 14 24.43 20.60 11.92
C LEU A 14 25.78 21.32 11.79
N VAL A 15 26.10 22.24 12.70
CA VAL A 15 27.26 23.14 12.62
C VAL A 15 28.48 22.61 13.38
N ASN A 16 28.25 21.82 14.44
CA ASN A 16 29.31 21.42 15.37
C ASN A 16 29.90 20.02 15.09
N ALA A 17 29.29 19.25 14.18
CA ALA A 17 29.87 18.02 13.66
C ALA A 17 29.13 17.63 12.37
N PRO A 18 29.80 17.51 11.20
CA PRO A 18 29.22 16.78 10.09
C PRO A 18 29.12 15.32 10.55
N LYS A 19 27.98 14.93 11.11
CA LYS A 19 27.72 13.52 11.40
C LYS A 19 27.88 12.80 10.06
N LYS A 20 28.88 11.92 9.93
CA LYS A 20 28.87 10.91 8.86
C LYS A 20 27.47 10.31 8.90
N ALA A 21 26.79 10.30 7.77
CA ALA A 21 25.47 9.70 7.66
C ALA A 21 25.61 8.22 8.05
N LYS A 22 25.49 7.90 9.33
CA LYS A 22 25.15 6.56 9.74
C LYS A 22 23.82 6.31 9.04
N SER A 23 23.77 5.27 8.21
CA SER A 23 22.50 4.83 7.65
C SER A 23 21.51 4.80 8.82
N PRO A 24 20.42 5.58 8.80
CA PRO A 24 19.63 5.81 9.99
C PRO A 24 19.28 4.46 10.62
N ALA A 25 19.65 4.25 11.89
CA ALA A 25 19.17 3.11 12.68
C ALA A 25 17.63 3.03 12.68
N ILE A 26 16.97 4.12 12.28
CA ILE A 26 15.55 4.23 11.97
C ILE A 26 15.08 3.12 11.00
N TYR A 27 15.88 2.63 10.07
CA TYR A 27 15.45 1.58 9.12
C TYR A 27 15.56 0.15 9.67
N THR A 28 16.06 -0.07 10.89
CA THR A 28 16.31 -1.45 11.38
C THR A 28 15.07 -2.12 11.96
N ASP A 29 14.05 -1.36 12.39
CA ASP A 29 12.81 -1.88 12.97
C ASP A 29 11.67 -1.90 11.93
N LEU A 30 11.84 -2.72 10.89
CA LEU A 30 10.87 -2.88 9.80
C LEU A 30 9.48 -3.26 10.32
N GLU A 31 9.41 -4.06 11.38
CA GLU A 31 8.14 -4.51 11.96
C GLU A 31 7.33 -3.33 12.52
N LYS A 32 7.97 -2.42 13.26
CA LYS A 32 7.30 -1.22 13.78
C LYS A 32 6.73 -0.34 12.68
N TYR A 33 7.47 -0.10 11.59
CA TYR A 33 6.96 0.71 10.48
C TYR A 33 5.87 -0.02 9.71
N ASN A 34 5.99 -1.33 9.49
CA ASN A 34 4.93 -2.12 8.86
C ASN A 34 3.62 -2.04 9.67
N LYS A 35 3.69 -2.15 11.00
CA LYS A 35 2.53 -1.98 11.89
C LYS A 35 1.93 -0.57 11.79
N LEU A 36 2.76 0.46 11.76
CA LEU A 36 2.30 1.85 11.62
C LEU A 36 1.64 2.07 10.25
N SER A 37 2.27 1.66 9.16
CA SER A 37 1.74 1.76 7.79
C SER A 37 0.41 1.03 7.66
N LEU A 38 0.30 -0.20 8.19
CA LEU A 38 -0.95 -0.96 8.20
C LEU A 38 -2.06 -0.24 8.97
N LYS A 39 -1.73 0.37 10.13
CA LYS A 39 -2.69 1.14 10.93
C LYS A 39 -3.20 2.36 10.17
N ILE A 40 -2.32 3.09 9.48
CA ILE A 40 -2.70 4.26 8.69
C ILE A 40 -3.54 3.83 7.49
N ALA A 41 -3.14 2.80 6.74
CA ALA A 41 -3.91 2.30 5.61
C ALA A 41 -5.34 1.89 6.02
N ARG A 42 -5.48 1.14 7.11
CA ARG A 42 -6.80 0.73 7.65
C ARG A 42 -7.69 1.91 8.06
N ARG A 43 -7.11 3.04 8.45
CA ARG A 43 -7.83 4.26 8.84
C ARG A 43 -8.07 5.22 7.67
N GLY A 44 -7.28 5.12 6.60
CA GLY A 44 -7.36 6.00 5.44
C GLY A 44 -8.32 5.52 4.35
N ILE A 45 -8.75 4.25 4.38
CA ILE A 45 -9.74 3.71 3.43
C ILE A 45 -11.14 4.19 3.83
N THR A 46 -11.84 4.84 2.90
CA THR A 46 -13.21 5.33 3.09
C THR A 46 -14.22 4.47 2.34
N LEU A 47 -15.26 3.99 3.02
CA LEU A 47 -16.38 3.29 2.40
C LEU A 47 -17.38 4.33 1.83
N LEU A 48 -17.37 4.52 0.52
CA LEU A 48 -18.20 5.53 -0.14
C LEU A 48 -19.66 5.08 -0.36
N SER A 49 -19.89 3.79 -0.63
CA SER A 49 -21.22 3.22 -0.86
C SER A 49 -21.27 1.77 -0.39
N ASN A 50 -22.40 1.35 0.18
CA ASN A 50 -22.63 -0.03 0.64
C ASN A 50 -24.13 -0.39 0.58
N GLN A 51 -24.60 -0.67 -0.63
CA GLN A 51 -26.01 -1.03 -0.85
C GLN A 51 -26.34 -2.39 -0.21
N GLY A 52 -27.49 -2.46 0.45
CA GLY A 52 -28.00 -3.71 1.05
C GLY A 52 -27.07 -4.32 2.10
N ASN A 53 -26.20 -3.53 2.73
CA ASN A 53 -25.16 -4.02 3.64
C ASN A 53 -24.30 -5.14 3.02
N PHE A 54 -23.97 -5.00 1.73
CA PHE A 54 -23.20 -6.00 1.01
C PHE A 54 -21.86 -6.30 1.70
N LEU A 55 -21.16 -5.27 2.18
CA LEU A 55 -19.95 -5.39 2.99
C LEU A 55 -20.26 -5.26 4.50
N PRO A 56 -19.51 -5.93 5.38
CA PRO A 56 -18.35 -6.78 5.11
C PRO A 56 -18.73 -8.22 4.70
N LYS A 57 -17.92 -8.85 3.83
CA LYS A 57 -17.98 -10.29 3.59
C LYS A 57 -16.95 -11.02 4.45
N ARG A 58 -17.41 -11.98 5.25
CA ARG A 58 -16.54 -12.83 6.05
C ARG A 58 -16.06 -14.01 5.19
N PRO A 59 -14.82 -14.48 5.32
CA PRO A 59 -14.32 -15.59 4.52
C PRO A 59 -15.19 -16.85 4.58
N ALA A 60 -15.78 -17.15 5.75
CA ALA A 60 -16.67 -18.29 5.94
C ALA A 60 -17.97 -18.22 5.10
N ASP A 61 -18.40 -17.01 4.71
CA ASP A 61 -19.64 -16.79 3.97
C ASP A 61 -19.39 -16.66 2.44
N VAL A 62 -18.12 -16.78 2.00
CA VAL A 62 -17.72 -16.53 0.61
C VAL A 62 -17.14 -17.79 0.00
N LYS A 63 -17.82 -18.34 -1.00
CA LYS A 63 -17.34 -19.50 -1.78
C LYS A 63 -16.21 -19.14 -2.74
N SER A 64 -16.29 -17.97 -3.37
CA SER A 64 -15.32 -17.51 -4.36
C SER A 64 -15.34 -16.00 -4.53
N VAL A 65 -14.21 -15.42 -4.89
CA VAL A 65 -14.01 -14.01 -5.21
C VAL A 65 -13.44 -13.91 -6.62
N VAL A 66 -14.10 -13.16 -7.50
CA VAL A 66 -13.54 -12.80 -8.80
C VAL A 66 -12.97 -11.40 -8.71
N VAL A 67 -11.72 -11.22 -9.12
CA VAL A 67 -11.03 -9.94 -9.13
C VAL A 67 -10.78 -9.53 -10.57
N LEU A 68 -11.19 -8.31 -10.93
CA LEU A 68 -11.06 -7.74 -12.26
C LEU A 68 -10.11 -6.54 -12.25
N GLY A 69 -9.65 -6.13 -13.42
CA GLY A 69 -8.71 -5.01 -13.58
C GLY A 69 -7.26 -5.42 -13.32
N SER A 70 -6.49 -4.52 -12.70
CA SER A 70 -5.04 -4.67 -12.45
C SER A 70 -4.70 -4.83 -10.94
N PRO A 71 -5.30 -5.79 -10.23
CA PRO A 71 -5.15 -5.95 -8.78
C PRO A 71 -3.74 -6.41 -8.34
N ASP A 72 -2.93 -6.88 -9.28
CA ASP A 72 -1.56 -7.35 -9.12
C ASP A 72 -0.51 -6.23 -9.22
N VAL A 73 -0.94 -4.99 -9.51
CA VAL A 73 -0.06 -3.83 -9.59
C VAL A 73 0.19 -3.24 -8.19
N LEU A 74 1.41 -2.73 -7.98
CA LEU A 74 1.79 -2.04 -6.76
C LEU A 74 1.27 -0.60 -6.75
N GLU A 75 0.40 -0.29 -5.79
CA GLU A 75 -0.16 1.04 -5.57
C GLU A 75 0.66 1.81 -4.53
N LEU A 76 1.75 2.46 -4.98
CA LEU A 76 2.71 3.18 -4.12
C LEU A 76 2.59 4.71 -4.19
N GLY A 77 1.60 5.22 -4.93
CA GLY A 77 1.39 6.65 -5.13
C GLY A 77 2.14 7.23 -6.34
N ASP A 78 2.47 8.52 -6.26
CA ASP A 78 3.03 9.28 -7.37
C ASP A 78 4.45 8.83 -7.78
N LYS A 79 4.80 9.06 -9.05
CA LYS A 79 6.09 8.74 -9.67
C LYS A 79 7.05 9.95 -9.74
N GLY A 80 6.61 11.12 -9.28
CA GLY A 80 7.41 12.36 -9.25
C GLY A 80 8.32 12.49 -8.04
N SER A 81 8.46 13.73 -7.52
CA SER A 81 9.29 14.03 -6.35
C SER A 81 8.87 13.29 -5.07
N SER A 82 7.64 12.76 -5.04
CA SER A 82 7.11 11.96 -3.94
C SER A 82 7.34 10.45 -4.09
N ALA A 83 7.97 9.99 -5.18
CA ALA A 83 8.19 8.58 -5.44
C ALA A 83 8.95 7.89 -4.29
N GLN A 84 8.37 6.81 -3.76
CA GLN A 84 8.94 6.02 -2.67
C GLN A 84 9.38 4.64 -3.15
N LYS A 85 10.45 4.12 -2.55
CA LYS A 85 10.91 2.73 -2.69
C LYS A 85 11.00 2.10 -1.31
N PRO A 86 9.88 1.55 -0.77
CA PRO A 86 9.88 0.92 0.54
C PRO A 86 10.86 -0.26 0.58
N ALA A 87 11.63 -0.39 1.67
CA ALA A 87 12.54 -1.51 1.86
C ALA A 87 11.85 -2.80 2.34
N GLY A 88 10.60 -2.71 2.81
CA GLY A 88 9.81 -3.83 3.31
C GLY A 88 8.97 -4.53 2.23
N ARG A 89 8.29 -5.61 2.63
CA ARG A 89 7.32 -6.29 1.76
C ARG A 89 6.16 -5.35 1.44
N ILE A 90 5.86 -5.22 0.15
CA ILE A 90 4.68 -4.52 -0.36
C ILE A 90 3.69 -5.61 -0.77
N VAL A 91 2.40 -5.37 -0.50
CA VAL A 91 1.31 -6.32 -0.76
C VAL A 91 0.37 -5.67 -1.77
N THR A 92 0.10 -6.37 -2.87
CA THR A 92 -0.87 -5.94 -3.88
C THR A 92 -2.30 -6.19 -3.40
N VAL A 93 -3.29 -5.62 -4.09
CA VAL A 93 -4.70 -5.90 -3.77
C VAL A 93 -5.01 -7.39 -3.95
N LEU A 94 -4.47 -8.01 -5.01
CA LEU A 94 -4.63 -9.43 -5.29
C LEU A 94 -4.06 -10.30 -4.16
N GLU A 95 -2.81 -10.05 -3.77
CA GLU A 95 -2.17 -10.76 -2.65
C GLU A 95 -2.96 -10.60 -1.35
N GLY A 96 -3.41 -9.38 -1.04
CA GLY A 96 -4.20 -9.10 0.16
C GLY A 96 -5.53 -9.86 0.19
N LEU A 97 -6.19 -10.00 -0.96
CA LEU A 97 -7.41 -10.79 -1.09
C LEU A 97 -7.13 -12.29 -0.95
N GLN A 98 -6.07 -12.81 -1.57
CA GLN A 98 -5.64 -14.21 -1.46
C GLN A 98 -5.28 -14.58 -0.02
N MET A 99 -4.57 -13.71 0.70
CA MET A 99 -4.27 -13.90 2.12
C MET A 99 -5.54 -13.92 3.00
N LYS A 100 -6.61 -13.21 2.59
CA LYS A 100 -7.86 -13.11 3.37
C LYS A 100 -8.85 -14.25 3.09
N TYR A 101 -9.02 -14.61 1.82
CA TYR A 101 -10.05 -15.58 1.38
C TYR A 101 -9.47 -16.93 0.95
N GLY A 102 -8.15 -17.05 0.82
CA GLY A 102 -7.46 -18.24 0.31
C GLY A 102 -7.23 -18.17 -1.20
N GLU A 103 -6.05 -18.61 -1.65
CA GLU A 103 -5.65 -18.55 -3.07
C GLU A 103 -6.62 -19.27 -4.00
N GLN A 104 -7.16 -20.42 -3.59
CA GLN A 104 -8.08 -21.22 -4.40
C GLN A 104 -9.45 -20.53 -4.60
N ALA A 105 -9.86 -19.70 -3.65
CA ALA A 105 -11.15 -19.01 -3.69
C ALA A 105 -11.07 -17.73 -4.55
N VAL A 106 -9.87 -17.18 -4.79
CA VAL A 106 -9.67 -15.91 -5.48
C VAL A 106 -9.20 -16.17 -6.92
N LYS A 107 -10.01 -15.77 -7.90
CA LYS A 107 -9.68 -15.85 -9.33
C LYS A 107 -9.51 -14.46 -9.90
N HIS A 108 -8.31 -14.14 -10.40
CA HIS A 108 -8.06 -12.93 -11.17
C HIS A 108 -8.36 -13.18 -12.64
N LEU A 109 -9.20 -12.34 -13.24
CA LEU A 109 -9.45 -12.34 -14.68
C LEU A 109 -8.88 -11.05 -15.29
N PRO A 110 -7.82 -11.14 -16.11
CA PRO A 110 -7.29 -9.97 -16.81
C PRO A 110 -8.31 -9.46 -17.85
N MET A 111 -8.38 -8.13 -17.99
CA MET A 111 -9.40 -7.45 -18.79
C MET A 111 -9.37 -7.77 -20.29
N GLU A 112 -8.30 -8.39 -20.79
CA GLU A 112 -8.22 -8.87 -22.20
C GLU A 112 -9.27 -9.95 -22.53
N PHE A 113 -9.85 -10.63 -21.51
CA PHE A 113 -10.84 -11.69 -21.70
C PHE A 113 -12.29 -11.27 -21.45
N ALA A 114 -12.55 -10.04 -20.98
CA ALA A 114 -13.90 -9.60 -20.63
C ALA A 114 -14.81 -9.38 -21.86
N THR A 115 -14.24 -9.28 -23.06
CA THR A 115 -15.00 -9.07 -24.32
C THR A 115 -15.29 -10.37 -25.08
N SER A 116 -14.64 -11.49 -24.75
CA SER A 116 -14.85 -12.76 -25.47
C SER A 116 -15.88 -13.70 -24.82
N GLY A 117 -16.31 -13.41 -23.59
CA GLY A 117 -17.26 -14.25 -22.83
C GLY A 117 -18.72 -13.77 -22.81
N LEU A 118 -19.03 -12.59 -23.36
CA LEU A 118 -20.40 -12.02 -23.39
C LEU A 118 -21.15 -12.30 -24.70
N VAL A 119 -20.57 -13.11 -25.60
CA VAL A 119 -21.25 -13.66 -26.78
C VAL A 119 -21.14 -15.18 -26.71
N ARG A 120 -22.02 -15.81 -25.94
CA ARG A 120 -22.50 -17.17 -26.19
C ARG A 120 -23.71 -17.47 -25.29
N ASP A 121 -24.79 -17.74 -26.02
CA ASP A 121 -26.12 -18.25 -25.68
C ASP A 121 -27.15 -17.22 -25.17
#